data_AF-A0A4P2VGT7-F1
#
_entry.id   AF-A0A4P2VGT7-F1
#
_cell.length_a   1.000
_cell.length_b   1.000
_cell.length_c   1.000
_cell.angle_alpha   90.00
_cell.angle_beta   90.00
_cell.angle_gamma   90.00
#
_symmetry.space_group_name_H-M   'P 1'
#
loop_
_entity.id
_entity.type
_entity.pdbx_description
1 polymer ?
#
loop_
_entity_poly.entity_id
_entity_poly.type
_entity_poly.pdbx_seq_one_letter_code
_entity_poly.pdbx_strand_id
1 'polypeptide(L)'
;MPRWIGASTAAQTYDLTYDQVVQAVMMGIVRGSETGNGMLVNPVDVEANLDRIRSLPPRFWAYKSHAAKEFGLTRNQIDTAIALGIVRFKKVKNPNYSSGPEATLVAIPDLEANLDRIRSFSQYSRKELAARHRHNVRRRLRERLAFRCPRCGEKIYPHPYVFEDILMGDVDYGRAREDLVIQHYYQVHTDYEKDHQDVDKWLRPEEVYEATKGKFQSFKSLVEWYEGRRGEMGRSERKAWGRIVDGMRYLAAERAEHHYVKVAARLAIADGLIEPIRVGTEEGGTSRSTDVQS
;
A
#
# COMPACT_ATOMS: atom_id res chain seq x y z
N MET A 1 -8.65 22.85 61.22
CA MET A 1 -7.79 22.44 60.09
C MET A 1 -8.39 23.01 58.82
N PRO A 2 -7.62 23.64 57.92
CA PRO A 2 -8.16 24.15 56.67
C PRO A 2 -8.75 22.98 55.88
N ARG A 3 -10.02 23.11 55.49
CA ARG A 3 -10.74 22.11 54.72
C ARG A 3 -10.21 22.18 53.29
N TRP A 4 -9.41 21.21 52.90
CA TRP A 4 -8.96 21.06 51.51
C TRP A 4 -10.19 20.93 50.59
N ILE A 5 -10.13 21.60 49.43
CA ILE A 5 -11.20 21.55 48.42
C ILE A 5 -10.66 20.98 47.11
N GLY A 6 -11.51 20.36 46.31
CA GLY A 6 -11.11 19.87 44.98
C GLY A 6 -10.77 21.03 44.04
N ALA A 7 -9.78 20.85 43.18
CA ALA A 7 -9.35 21.87 42.22
C ALA A 7 -10.49 22.32 41.27
N SER A 8 -11.39 21.40 40.88
CA SER A 8 -12.59 21.75 40.11
C SER A 8 -13.58 22.59 40.91
N THR A 9 -13.74 22.32 42.20
CA THR A 9 -14.57 23.12 43.10
C THR A 9 -13.96 24.50 43.30
N ALA A 10 -12.64 24.58 43.54
CA ALA A 10 -11.93 25.85 43.64
C ALA A 10 -12.09 26.69 42.37
N ALA A 11 -11.93 26.06 41.20
CA ALA A 11 -12.14 26.71 39.90
C ALA A 11 -13.53 27.36 39.80
N GLN A 12 -14.59 26.61 40.14
CA GLN A 12 -15.96 27.13 40.14
C GLN A 12 -16.19 28.22 41.20
N THR A 13 -15.71 28.02 42.43
CA THR A 13 -15.95 28.94 43.55
C THR A 13 -15.28 30.30 43.34
N TYR A 14 -14.09 30.33 42.74
CA TYR A 14 -13.29 31.55 42.62
C TYR A 14 -13.31 32.18 41.22
N ASP A 15 -14.16 31.66 40.33
CA ASP A 15 -14.25 32.06 38.92
C ASP A 15 -12.88 31.95 38.20
N LEU A 16 -12.29 30.76 38.32
CA LEU A 16 -11.02 30.38 37.71
C LEU A 16 -11.24 29.17 36.80
N THR A 17 -10.32 28.96 35.87
CA THR A 17 -10.25 27.69 35.14
C THR A 17 -9.54 26.62 35.98
N TYR A 18 -9.89 25.35 35.75
CA TYR A 18 -9.19 24.23 36.37
C TYR A 18 -7.67 24.28 36.11
N ASP A 19 -7.27 24.64 34.89
CA ASP A 19 -5.87 24.72 34.50
C ASP A 19 -5.11 25.83 35.26
N GLN A 20 -5.73 26.99 35.52
CA GLN A 20 -5.13 28.04 36.36
C GLN A 20 -4.88 27.56 37.79
N VAL A 21 -5.82 26.81 38.37
CA VAL A 21 -5.68 26.25 39.73
C VAL A 21 -4.55 25.21 39.77
N VAL A 22 -4.50 24.29 38.80
CA VAL A 22 -3.43 23.29 38.71
C VAL A 22 -2.06 23.96 38.49
N GLN A 23 -1.99 24.97 37.63
CA GLN A 23 -0.75 25.69 37.38
C GLN A 23 -0.27 26.43 38.63
N ALA A 24 -1.17 27.04 39.40
CA ALA A 24 -0.84 27.70 40.65
C ALA A 24 -0.20 26.72 41.65
N VAL A 25 -0.69 25.48 41.72
CA VAL A 25 -0.08 24.41 42.51
C VAL A 25 1.30 24.04 42.00
N MET A 26 1.45 23.84 40.68
CA MET A 26 2.75 23.48 40.07
C MET A 26 3.81 24.57 40.27
N MET A 27 3.40 25.84 40.31
CA MET A 27 4.28 26.99 40.56
C MET A 27 4.55 27.24 42.05
N GLY A 28 3.96 26.44 42.96
CA GLY A 28 4.08 26.62 44.41
C GLY A 28 3.37 27.87 44.94
N ILE A 29 2.48 28.48 44.15
CA ILE A 29 1.66 29.63 44.57
C ILE A 29 0.58 29.16 45.56
N VAL A 30 0.04 27.97 45.33
CA VAL A 30 -1.00 27.35 46.15
C VAL A 30 -0.51 25.98 46.62
N ARG A 31 -0.71 25.64 47.90
CA ARG A 31 -0.45 24.26 48.35
C ARG A 31 -1.50 23.32 47.77
N GLY A 32 -1.02 22.26 47.13
CA GLY A 32 -1.86 21.22 46.54
C GLY A 32 -1.42 19.82 46.96
N SER A 33 -2.35 18.87 46.90
CA SER A 33 -2.10 17.44 47.12
C SER A 33 -2.81 16.63 46.05
N GLU A 34 -2.08 15.72 45.40
CA GLU A 34 -2.63 14.84 44.37
C GLU A 34 -3.24 13.59 45.02
N THR A 35 -4.49 13.29 44.70
CA THR A 35 -5.20 12.09 45.16
C THR A 35 -5.62 11.26 43.96
N GLY A 36 -5.93 9.97 44.17
CA GLY A 36 -6.43 9.10 43.09
C GLY A 36 -7.70 9.61 42.41
N ASN A 37 -8.44 10.54 43.05
CA ASN A 37 -9.67 11.14 42.53
C ASN A 37 -9.48 12.59 42.02
N GLY A 38 -8.23 13.07 41.94
CA GLY A 38 -7.89 14.41 41.44
C GLY A 38 -7.07 15.24 42.43
N MET A 39 -6.92 16.53 42.12
CA MET A 39 -6.09 17.46 42.88
C MET A 39 -6.90 18.19 43.95
N LEU A 40 -6.43 18.18 45.19
CA LEU A 40 -6.94 18.99 46.30
C LEU A 40 -6.06 20.23 46.49
N VAL A 41 -6.66 21.36 46.84
CA VAL A 41 -5.97 22.63 47.06
C VAL A 41 -6.39 23.28 48.39
N ASN A 42 -5.48 24.05 48.97
CA ASN A 42 -5.75 24.83 50.17
C ASN A 42 -6.49 26.13 49.80
N PRO A 43 -7.77 26.32 50.21
CA PRO A 43 -8.57 27.48 49.82
C PRO A 43 -7.98 28.82 50.31
N VAL A 44 -7.32 28.82 51.48
CA VAL A 44 -6.71 30.04 52.03
C VAL A 44 -5.59 30.55 51.13
N ASP A 45 -4.79 29.64 50.56
CA ASP A 45 -3.71 30.03 49.64
C ASP A 45 -4.27 30.49 48.29
N VAL A 46 -5.40 29.92 47.84
CA VAL A 46 -6.09 30.35 46.61
C VAL A 46 -6.61 31.78 46.78
N GLU A 47 -7.32 32.05 47.88
CA GLU A 47 -7.85 33.39 48.20
C GLU A 47 -6.75 34.44 48.30
N ALA A 48 -5.65 34.12 48.99
CA ALA A 48 -4.52 35.02 49.16
C ALA A 48 -3.79 35.35 47.84
N ASN A 49 -3.96 34.53 46.80
CA ASN A 49 -3.24 34.68 45.53
C ASN A 49 -4.17 34.85 44.32
N LEU A 50 -5.45 35.21 44.52
CA LEU A 50 -6.46 35.25 43.45
C LEU A 50 -6.02 36.02 42.22
N ASP A 51 -5.53 37.25 42.38
CA ASP A 51 -5.12 38.09 41.24
C ASP A 51 -3.95 37.48 40.47
N ARG A 52 -3.01 36.87 41.18
CA ARG A 52 -1.88 36.17 40.59
C ARG A 52 -2.35 34.93 39.82
N ILE A 53 -3.31 34.18 40.37
CA ILE A 53 -3.86 33.00 39.71
C ILE A 53 -4.69 33.39 38.48
N ARG A 54 -5.47 34.48 38.56
CA ARG A 54 -6.23 35.04 37.43
C ARG A 54 -5.34 35.49 36.28
N SER A 55 -4.13 35.96 36.59
CA SER A 55 -3.14 36.34 35.57
C SER A 55 -2.53 35.14 34.84
N LEU A 56 -2.70 33.92 35.35
CA LEU A 56 -2.22 32.71 34.68
C LEU A 56 -3.07 32.38 33.44
N PRO A 57 -2.48 31.76 32.40
CA PRO A 57 -3.23 31.34 31.22
C PRO A 57 -4.43 30.46 31.55
N PRO A 58 -5.62 30.72 31.00
CA PRO A 58 -6.84 29.94 31.27
C PRO A 58 -6.77 28.50 30.74
N ARG A 59 -5.83 28.21 29.86
CA ARG A 59 -5.59 26.88 29.30
C ARG A 59 -4.09 26.64 29.27
N PHE A 60 -3.66 25.61 29.99
CA PHE A 60 -2.26 25.24 30.09
C PHE A 60 -1.96 24.03 29.22
N TRP A 61 -2.87 23.08 29.14
CA TRP A 61 -2.69 21.84 28.38
C TRP A 61 -3.56 21.82 27.12
N ALA A 62 -2.99 21.37 26.00
CA ALA A 62 -3.72 21.09 24.77
C ALA A 62 -3.39 19.71 24.23
N TYR A 63 -4.38 19.03 23.63
CA TYR A 63 -4.08 17.85 22.83
C TYR A 63 -3.10 18.21 21.73
N LYS A 64 -2.07 17.39 21.56
CA LYS A 64 -1.03 17.59 20.56
C LYS A 64 -1.58 17.85 19.15
N SER A 65 -2.65 17.15 18.75
CA SER A 65 -3.32 17.36 17.46
C SER A 65 -4.01 18.72 17.35
N HIS A 66 -4.58 19.23 18.45
CA HIS A 66 -5.18 20.56 18.51
C HIS A 66 -4.10 21.63 18.46
N ALA A 67 -3.08 21.52 19.32
CA ALA A 67 -1.95 22.45 19.36
C ALA A 67 -1.22 22.53 18.01
N ALA A 68 -1.02 21.39 17.33
CA ALA A 68 -0.45 21.37 15.98
C ALA A 68 -1.21 22.25 14.99
N LYS A 69 -2.55 22.16 14.98
CA LYS A 69 -3.39 22.96 14.09
C LYS A 69 -3.37 24.44 14.47
N GLU A 70 -3.55 24.72 15.75
CA GLU A 70 -3.64 26.06 16.31
C GLU A 70 -2.37 26.88 16.05
N PHE A 71 -1.19 26.27 16.22
CA PHE A 71 0.10 26.95 16.05
C PHE A 71 0.74 26.78 14.66
N GLY A 72 0.07 26.07 13.74
CA GLY A 72 0.58 25.77 12.39
C GLY A 72 1.83 24.89 12.40
N LEU A 73 1.91 23.95 13.34
CA LEU A 73 3.05 23.05 13.54
C LEU A 73 2.73 21.64 13.03
N THR A 74 3.76 20.96 12.53
CA THR A 74 3.66 19.54 12.17
C THR A 74 3.79 18.65 13.40
N ARG A 75 3.28 17.42 13.27
CA ARG A 75 3.41 16.39 14.32
C ARG A 75 4.87 16.14 14.69
N ASN A 76 5.76 16.09 13.68
CA ASN A 76 7.19 15.87 13.87
C ASN A 76 7.87 17.04 14.61
N GLN A 77 7.52 18.28 14.30
CA GLN A 77 8.08 19.45 14.99
C GLN A 77 7.73 19.41 16.49
N ILE A 78 6.49 19.09 16.85
CA ILE A 78 6.10 18.95 18.26
C ILE A 78 6.78 17.74 18.91
N ASP A 79 6.86 16.59 18.23
CA ASP A 79 7.57 15.41 18.76
C ASP A 79 9.05 15.70 19.01
N THR A 80 9.69 16.45 18.10
CA THR A 80 11.09 16.88 18.24
C THR A 80 11.23 17.83 19.43
N ALA A 81 10.32 18.79 19.59
CA ALA A 81 10.33 19.72 20.72
C ALA A 81 10.15 19.00 22.07
N ILE A 82 9.28 18.00 22.13
CA ILE A 82 9.11 17.13 23.29
C ILE A 82 10.39 16.34 23.59
N ALA A 83 10.98 15.71 22.57
CA ALA A 83 12.18 14.89 22.72
C ALA A 83 13.39 15.72 23.19
N LEU A 84 13.48 16.98 22.78
CA LEU A 84 14.51 17.93 23.20
C LEU A 84 14.22 18.60 24.55
N GLY A 85 13.09 18.27 25.21
CA GLY A 85 12.70 18.88 26.49
C GLY A 85 12.28 20.35 26.39
N ILE A 86 12.02 20.85 25.19
CA ILE A 86 11.59 22.25 24.94
C ILE A 86 10.13 22.43 25.35
N VAL A 87 9.31 21.39 25.16
CA VAL A 87 7.89 21.40 25.43
C VAL A 87 7.56 20.31 26.44
N ARG A 88 6.99 20.69 27.58
CA ARG A 88 6.46 19.73 28.56
C ARG A 88 5.25 19.01 27.98
N PHE A 89 5.14 17.73 28.31
CA PHE A 89 4.03 16.90 27.88
C PHE A 89 3.57 15.98 29.01
N LYS A 90 2.33 15.51 28.90
CA LYS A 90 1.81 14.41 29.72
C LYS A 90 0.99 13.45 28.87
N LYS A 91 1.02 12.19 29.25
CA LYS A 91 0.18 11.15 28.65
C LYS A 91 -1.13 11.06 29.43
N VAL A 92 -2.22 10.98 28.69
CA VAL A 92 -3.56 10.81 29.26
C VAL A 92 -4.28 9.70 28.51
N LYS A 93 -5.23 9.06 29.19
CA LYS A 93 -6.11 8.09 28.54
C LYS A 93 -6.79 8.73 27.34
N ASN A 94 -6.85 7.99 26.24
CA ASN A 94 -7.43 8.50 25.02
C ASN A 94 -8.94 8.71 25.20
N PRO A 95 -9.46 9.93 24.92
CA PRO A 95 -10.88 10.25 25.16
C PRO A 95 -11.83 9.49 24.22
N ASN A 96 -11.37 9.10 23.04
CA ASN A 96 -12.23 8.48 22.03
C ASN A 96 -12.26 6.94 22.14
N TYR A 97 -11.18 6.34 22.64
CA TYR A 97 -11.05 4.89 22.76
C TYR A 97 -10.27 4.52 24.03
N SER A 98 -10.96 3.93 25.00
CA SER A 98 -10.35 3.57 26.30
C SER A 98 -9.23 2.52 26.19
N SER A 99 -9.25 1.69 25.14
CA SER A 99 -8.23 0.68 24.78
C SER A 99 -7.21 1.19 23.75
N GLY A 100 -7.36 2.43 23.27
CA GLY A 100 -6.48 3.01 22.26
C GLY A 100 -5.14 3.50 22.84
N PRO A 101 -4.17 3.85 21.98
CA PRO A 101 -2.92 4.44 22.41
C PRO A 101 -3.18 5.76 23.15
N GLU A 102 -2.41 6.00 24.22
CA GLU A 102 -2.54 7.19 25.06
C GLU A 102 -2.47 8.49 24.24
N ALA A 103 -3.35 9.42 24.58
CA ALA A 103 -3.30 10.76 24.03
C ALA A 103 -2.17 11.56 24.69
N THR A 104 -1.59 12.49 23.94
CA THR A 104 -0.50 13.35 24.42
C THR A 104 -1.02 14.78 24.54
N LEU A 105 -0.96 15.33 25.75
CA LEU A 105 -1.18 16.73 26.02
C LEU A 105 0.18 17.46 26.07
N VAL A 106 0.23 18.67 25.52
CA VAL A 106 1.41 19.54 25.49
C VAL A 106 1.10 20.86 26.19
N ALA A 107 2.12 21.43 26.85
CA ALA A 107 1.99 22.71 27.52
C ALA A 107 1.97 23.86 26.49
N ILE A 108 0.87 24.63 26.46
CA ILE A 108 0.70 25.76 25.55
C ILE A 108 1.77 26.84 25.79
N PRO A 109 2.08 27.24 27.05
CA PRO A 109 3.07 28.31 27.27
C PRO A 109 4.46 27.97 26.73
N ASP A 110 4.85 26.68 26.75
CA ASP A 110 6.13 26.25 26.21
C ASP A 110 6.17 26.33 24.68
N LEU A 111 5.03 26.03 24.03
CA LEU A 111 4.88 26.18 22.59
C LEU A 111 4.93 27.64 22.16
N GLU A 112 4.23 28.52 22.88
CA GLU A 112 4.23 29.96 22.61
C GLU A 112 5.63 30.56 22.78
N ALA A 113 6.29 30.27 23.91
CA ALA A 113 7.62 30.79 24.22
C ALA A 113 8.71 30.31 23.24
N ASN A 114 8.52 29.14 22.61
CA ASN A 114 9.51 28.54 21.73
C ASN A 114 9.02 28.39 20.28
N LEU A 115 7.97 29.11 19.88
CA LEU A 115 7.27 28.85 18.62
C LEU A 115 8.20 28.91 17.40
N ASP A 116 9.02 29.97 17.29
CA ASP A 116 9.94 30.16 16.17
C ASP A 116 11.03 29.09 16.13
N ARG A 117 11.55 28.70 17.30
CA ARG A 117 12.51 27.61 17.43
C ARG A 117 11.89 26.28 16.97
N ILE A 118 10.66 26.00 17.37
CA ILE A 118 9.96 24.77 16.97
C ILE A 118 9.65 24.77 15.48
N ARG A 119 9.28 25.91 14.90
CA ARG A 119 9.06 26.08 13.44
C ARG A 119 10.33 25.83 12.64
N SER A 120 11.50 26.12 13.20
CA SER A 120 12.79 25.84 12.55
C SER A 120 13.11 24.36 12.43
N PHE A 121 12.45 23.48 13.21
CA PHE A 121 12.63 22.03 13.07
C PHE A 121 12.03 21.51 11.77
N SER A 122 12.59 20.39 11.28
CA SER A 122 12.11 19.76 10.05
C SER A 122 10.64 19.36 10.19
N GLN A 123 9.82 19.73 9.21
CA GLN A 123 8.40 19.37 9.15
C GLN A 123 8.17 17.84 9.10
N TYR A 124 9.13 17.11 8.55
CA TYR A 124 9.07 15.66 8.40
C TYR A 124 10.25 15.02 9.12
N SER A 125 10.00 13.88 9.74
CA SER A 125 11.06 13.00 10.23
C SER A 125 11.82 12.39 9.04
N ARG A 126 13.06 11.94 9.28
CA ARG A 126 13.82 11.17 8.27
C ARG A 126 13.05 9.93 7.78
N LYS A 127 12.30 9.27 8.68
CA LYS A 127 11.46 8.11 8.34
C LYS A 127 10.33 8.49 7.39
N GLU A 128 9.63 9.60 7.65
CA GLU A 128 8.57 10.11 6.76
C GLU A 128 9.12 10.57 5.42
N LEU A 129 10.26 11.28 5.40
CA LEU A 129 10.92 11.67 4.16
C LEU A 129 11.28 10.46 3.31
N ALA A 130 11.87 9.42 3.92
CA ALA A 130 12.20 8.19 3.22
C ALA A 130 10.95 7.47 2.70
N ALA A 131 9.87 7.41 3.49
CA ALA A 131 8.60 6.82 3.07
C ALA A 131 7.98 7.57 1.89
N ARG A 132 7.98 8.91 1.93
CA ARG A 132 7.50 9.76 0.82
C ARG A 132 8.36 9.61 -0.42
N HIS A 133 9.67 9.56 -0.26
CA HIS A 133 10.58 9.31 -1.36
C HIS A 133 10.27 7.96 -2.04
N ARG A 134 10.19 6.87 -1.26
CA ARG A 134 9.81 5.54 -1.78
C ARG A 134 8.46 5.56 -2.49
N HIS A 135 7.44 6.19 -1.90
CA HIS A 135 6.13 6.33 -2.51
C HIS A 135 6.21 7.08 -3.85
N ASN A 136 6.96 8.18 -3.91
CA ASN A 136 7.12 8.97 -5.12
C ASN A 136 7.87 8.20 -6.22
N VAL A 137 8.93 7.46 -5.87
CA VAL A 137 9.65 6.59 -6.80
C VAL A 137 8.71 5.54 -7.37
N ARG A 138 7.97 4.83 -6.51
CA ARG A 138 6.99 3.82 -6.90
C ARG A 138 5.89 4.39 -7.81
N ARG A 139 5.32 5.54 -7.43
CA ARG A 139 4.30 6.23 -8.23
C ARG A 139 4.84 6.57 -9.61
N ARG A 140 6.03 7.20 -9.70
CA ARG A 140 6.64 7.58 -10.98
C ARG A 140 6.91 6.36 -11.86
N LEU A 141 7.43 5.27 -11.29
CA LEU A 141 7.69 4.05 -12.05
C LEU A 141 6.39 3.43 -12.58
N ARG A 142 5.35 3.35 -11.74
CA ARG A 142 4.04 2.81 -12.13
C ARG A 142 3.40 3.63 -13.25
N GLU A 143 3.50 4.96 -13.17
CA GLU A 143 3.02 5.88 -14.20
C GLU A 143 3.79 5.73 -15.51
N ARG A 144 5.10 5.48 -15.45
CA ARG A 144 5.94 5.25 -16.64
C ARG A 144 5.64 3.91 -17.32
N LEU A 145 5.44 2.85 -16.54
CA LEU A 145 5.07 1.53 -17.05
C LEU A 145 3.67 1.50 -17.65
N ALA A 146 2.77 2.33 -17.11
CA ALA A 146 1.42 2.42 -17.62
C ALA A 146 1.40 2.92 -19.07
N PHE A 147 0.50 2.37 -19.87
CA PHE A 147 0.24 2.87 -21.21
C PHE A 147 -1.26 3.06 -21.40
N ARG A 148 -1.65 3.93 -22.33
CA ARG A 148 -3.04 4.08 -22.74
C ARG A 148 -3.24 3.25 -24.00
N CYS A 149 -4.17 2.30 -23.95
CA CYS A 149 -4.51 1.50 -25.11
C CYS A 149 -5.29 2.36 -26.14
N PRO A 150 -4.86 2.43 -27.41
CA PRO A 150 -5.54 3.21 -28.44
C PRO A 150 -6.86 2.58 -28.91
N ARG A 151 -7.09 1.27 -28.65
CA ARG A 151 -8.29 0.55 -29.08
C ARG A 151 -9.46 0.69 -28.12
N CYS A 152 -9.24 0.48 -26.81
CA CYS A 152 -10.29 0.66 -25.79
C CYS A 152 -10.23 2.02 -25.07
N GLY A 153 -9.14 2.78 -25.22
CA GLY A 153 -8.95 4.06 -24.53
C GLY A 153 -8.55 3.94 -23.05
N GLU A 154 -8.49 2.73 -22.49
CA GLU A 154 -8.16 2.51 -21.07
C GLU A 154 -6.68 2.74 -20.79
N LYS A 155 -6.39 3.19 -19.56
CA LYS A 155 -5.01 3.29 -19.06
C LYS A 155 -4.67 2.04 -18.27
N ILE A 156 -3.76 1.25 -18.81
CA ILE A 156 -3.39 -0.07 -18.30
C ILE A 156 -2.19 0.08 -17.37
N TYR A 157 -2.26 -0.58 -16.21
CA TYR A 157 -1.21 -0.59 -15.21
C TYR A 157 -0.66 -2.00 -15.04
N PRO A 158 0.63 -2.14 -14.68
CA PRO A 158 1.20 -3.45 -14.38
C PRO A 158 0.50 -4.09 -13.17
N HIS A 159 0.38 -5.41 -13.20
CA HIS A 159 -0.08 -6.18 -12.05
C HIS A 159 0.85 -5.95 -10.84
N PRO A 160 0.35 -5.90 -9.58
CA PRO A 160 1.16 -5.63 -8.40
C PRO A 160 2.43 -6.48 -8.27
N TYR A 161 2.36 -7.79 -8.55
CA TYR A 161 3.54 -8.68 -8.47
C TYR A 161 4.64 -8.29 -9.46
N VAL A 162 4.31 -8.20 -10.76
CA VAL A 162 5.25 -7.78 -11.81
C VAL A 162 5.82 -6.39 -11.51
N PHE A 163 5.01 -5.48 -10.95
CA PHE A 163 5.47 -4.17 -10.54
C PHE A 163 6.53 -4.21 -9.44
N GLU A 164 6.39 -5.09 -8.45
CA GLU A 164 7.42 -5.27 -7.41
C GLU A 164 8.71 -5.83 -8.00
N ASP A 165 8.64 -6.81 -8.90
CA ASP A 165 9.83 -7.41 -9.52
C ASP A 165 10.63 -6.37 -10.33
N ILE A 166 9.95 -5.49 -11.07
CA ILE A 166 10.59 -4.36 -11.77
C ILE A 166 11.20 -3.38 -10.76
N LEU A 167 10.52 -3.12 -9.64
CA LEU A 167 11.03 -2.21 -8.62
C LEU A 167 12.29 -2.76 -7.92
N MET A 168 12.37 -4.08 -7.75
CA MET A 168 13.56 -4.76 -7.22
C MET A 168 14.68 -4.87 -8.25
N GLY A 169 14.36 -4.70 -9.54
CA GLY A 169 15.32 -4.80 -10.64
C GLY A 169 15.51 -6.21 -11.17
N ASP A 170 14.62 -7.14 -10.78
CA ASP A 170 14.64 -8.54 -11.22
C ASP A 170 14.13 -8.70 -12.65
N VAL A 171 13.32 -7.73 -13.11
CA VAL A 171 12.75 -7.69 -14.47
C VAL A 171 13.12 -6.39 -15.15
N ASP A 172 13.59 -6.50 -16.40
CA ASP A 172 13.87 -5.34 -17.25
C ASP A 172 12.60 -4.53 -17.56
N TYR A 173 12.73 -3.20 -17.50
CA TYR A 173 11.62 -2.27 -17.73
C TYR A 173 11.00 -2.40 -19.13
N GLY A 174 11.84 -2.51 -20.18
CA GLY A 174 11.39 -2.56 -21.56
C GLY A 174 10.57 -3.83 -21.79
N ARG A 175 11.14 -4.97 -21.39
CA ARG A 175 10.48 -6.27 -21.48
C ARG A 175 9.17 -6.31 -20.71
N ALA A 176 9.14 -5.82 -19.47
CA ALA A 176 7.92 -5.83 -18.67
C ALA A 176 6.81 -4.95 -19.25
N ARG A 177 7.19 -3.84 -19.90
CA ARG A 177 6.23 -2.98 -20.59
C ARG A 177 5.68 -3.67 -21.84
N GLU A 178 6.52 -4.34 -22.62
CA GLU A 178 6.08 -5.13 -23.78
C GLU A 178 5.12 -6.25 -23.35
N ASP A 179 5.49 -7.01 -22.32
CA ASP A 179 4.65 -8.08 -21.77
C ASP A 179 3.30 -7.54 -21.28
N LEU A 180 3.29 -6.38 -20.61
CA LEU A 180 2.05 -5.72 -20.17
C LEU A 180 1.14 -5.34 -21.36
N VAL A 181 1.72 -4.82 -22.43
CA VAL A 181 0.97 -4.47 -23.65
C VAL A 181 0.42 -5.73 -24.31
N ILE A 182 1.26 -6.73 -24.52
CA ILE A 182 0.86 -8.00 -25.14
C ILE A 182 -0.24 -8.67 -24.32
N GLN A 183 -0.10 -8.73 -23.00
CA GLN A 183 -1.10 -9.33 -22.12
C GLN A 183 -2.47 -8.63 -22.23
N HIS A 184 -2.49 -7.30 -22.23
CA HIS A 184 -3.74 -6.55 -22.40
C HIS A 184 -4.38 -6.84 -23.76
N TYR A 185 -3.59 -6.78 -24.84
CA TYR A 185 -4.10 -7.05 -26.19
C TYR A 185 -4.62 -8.48 -26.32
N TYR A 186 -3.87 -9.44 -25.79
CA TYR A 186 -4.23 -10.85 -25.73
C TYR A 186 -5.60 -11.05 -25.05
N GLN A 187 -5.82 -10.43 -23.89
CA GLN A 187 -7.05 -10.60 -23.12
C GLN A 187 -8.25 -9.82 -23.67
N VAL A 188 -8.03 -8.60 -24.19
CA VAL A 188 -9.11 -7.65 -24.48
C VAL A 188 -9.35 -7.46 -25.98
N HIS A 189 -8.34 -7.71 -26.81
CA HIS A 189 -8.35 -7.39 -28.25
C HIS A 189 -8.12 -8.60 -29.14
N THR A 190 -8.19 -9.81 -28.59
CA THR A 190 -8.23 -11.04 -29.38
C THR A 190 -9.47 -11.87 -29.04
N ASP A 191 -9.75 -12.86 -29.88
CA ASP A 191 -10.84 -13.81 -29.64
C ASP A 191 -10.39 -15.01 -28.78
N TYR A 192 -9.25 -14.93 -28.07
CA TYR A 192 -8.74 -16.01 -27.21
C TYR A 192 -9.82 -16.54 -26.26
N GLU A 193 -10.54 -15.66 -25.54
CA GLU A 193 -11.60 -16.07 -24.60
C GLU A 193 -12.73 -16.86 -25.27
N LYS A 194 -13.03 -16.59 -26.55
CA LYS A 194 -14.05 -17.33 -27.29
C LYS A 194 -13.52 -18.67 -27.81
N ASP A 195 -12.27 -18.67 -28.28
CA ASP A 195 -11.74 -19.78 -29.07
C ASP A 195 -10.94 -20.79 -28.28
N HIS A 196 -10.38 -20.45 -27.12
CA HIS A 196 -9.50 -21.36 -26.36
C HIS A 196 -10.23 -22.62 -25.88
N GLN A 197 -11.57 -22.59 -25.83
CA GLN A 197 -12.40 -23.74 -25.45
C GLN A 197 -12.72 -24.66 -26.62
N ASP A 198 -12.55 -24.21 -27.87
CA ASP A 198 -12.75 -25.02 -29.07
C ASP A 198 -11.49 -25.85 -29.34
N VAL A 199 -11.35 -26.97 -28.63
CA VAL A 199 -10.18 -27.84 -28.74
C VAL A 199 -9.99 -28.37 -30.17
N ASP A 200 -11.08 -28.64 -30.91
CA ASP A 200 -11.00 -29.12 -32.29
C ASP A 200 -10.44 -28.07 -33.25
N LYS A 201 -10.63 -26.77 -32.97
CA LYS A 201 -9.98 -25.69 -33.73
C LYS A 201 -8.45 -25.72 -33.63
N TRP A 202 -7.90 -26.19 -32.52
CA TRP A 202 -6.46 -26.11 -32.20
C TRP A 202 -5.70 -27.44 -32.36
N LEU A 203 -6.43 -28.52 -32.60
CA LEU A 203 -5.87 -29.85 -32.87
C LEU A 203 -6.11 -30.26 -34.31
N ARG A 204 -5.13 -30.95 -34.89
CA ARG A 204 -5.33 -31.58 -36.20
C ARG A 204 -6.05 -32.92 -36.01
N PRO A 205 -6.97 -33.30 -36.91
CA PRO A 205 -7.66 -34.59 -36.83
C PRO A 205 -6.72 -35.79 -36.67
N GLU A 206 -5.55 -35.75 -37.31
CA GLU A 206 -4.53 -36.80 -37.24
C GLU A 206 -3.98 -36.97 -35.83
N GLU A 207 -3.80 -35.88 -35.08
CA GLU A 207 -3.28 -35.91 -33.71
C GLU A 207 -4.28 -36.56 -32.76
N VAL A 208 -5.57 -36.31 -32.97
CA VAL A 208 -6.64 -36.99 -32.24
C VAL A 208 -6.68 -38.47 -32.59
N TYR A 209 -6.56 -38.80 -33.88
CA TYR A 209 -6.54 -40.17 -34.36
C TYR A 209 -5.37 -40.96 -33.76
N GLU A 210 -4.16 -40.43 -33.80
CA GLU A 210 -2.97 -41.07 -33.25
C GLU A 210 -3.08 -41.29 -31.74
N ALA A 211 -3.42 -40.24 -30.97
CA ALA A 211 -3.50 -40.33 -29.52
C ALA A 211 -4.62 -41.23 -29.02
N THR A 212 -5.67 -41.44 -29.83
CA THR A 212 -6.78 -42.37 -29.52
C THR A 212 -6.60 -43.75 -30.12
N LYS A 213 -5.44 -44.03 -30.75
CA LYS A 213 -5.13 -45.29 -31.44
C LYS A 213 -6.15 -45.65 -32.52
N GLY A 214 -6.51 -44.64 -33.30
CA GLY A 214 -7.38 -44.74 -34.47
C GLY A 214 -8.87 -44.76 -34.17
N LYS A 215 -9.30 -44.40 -32.96
CA LYS A 215 -10.71 -44.50 -32.53
C LYS A 215 -11.54 -43.25 -32.83
N PHE A 216 -10.94 -42.07 -32.80
CA PHE A 216 -11.66 -40.81 -32.98
C PHE A 216 -10.91 -39.89 -33.95
N GLN A 217 -11.65 -39.11 -34.74
CA GLN A 217 -11.10 -38.13 -35.68
C GLN A 217 -11.27 -36.68 -35.18
N SER A 218 -11.99 -36.48 -34.08
CA SER A 218 -12.18 -35.17 -33.45
C SER A 218 -12.23 -35.30 -31.93
N PHE A 219 -11.76 -34.28 -31.24
CA PHE A 219 -11.80 -34.20 -29.78
C PHE A 219 -13.23 -34.21 -29.27
N LYS A 220 -14.16 -33.53 -29.95
CA LYS A 220 -15.59 -33.58 -29.62
C LYS A 220 -16.12 -35.01 -29.58
N SER A 221 -15.82 -35.83 -30.60
CA SER A 221 -16.27 -37.22 -30.64
C SER A 221 -15.64 -38.07 -29.52
N LEU A 222 -14.38 -37.82 -29.18
CA LEU A 222 -13.69 -38.44 -28.05
C LEU A 222 -14.38 -38.09 -26.72
N VAL A 223 -14.68 -36.82 -26.48
CA VAL A 223 -15.30 -36.36 -25.22
C VAL A 223 -16.72 -36.88 -25.05
N GLU A 224 -17.54 -36.82 -26.11
CA GLU A 224 -18.90 -37.35 -26.10
C GLU A 224 -18.91 -38.85 -25.75
N TRP A 225 -18.01 -39.62 -26.36
CA TRP A 225 -17.84 -41.04 -26.03
C TRP A 225 -17.34 -41.26 -24.60
N TYR A 226 -16.34 -40.49 -24.17
CA TYR A 226 -15.73 -40.64 -22.85
C TYR A 226 -16.74 -40.37 -21.74
N GLU A 227 -17.43 -39.22 -21.77
CA GLU A 227 -18.42 -38.87 -20.75
C GLU A 227 -19.62 -39.82 -20.77
N GLY A 228 -20.06 -40.27 -21.95
CA GLY A 228 -21.16 -41.24 -22.08
C GLY A 228 -20.84 -42.61 -21.46
N ARG A 229 -19.56 -43.02 -21.42
CA ARG A 229 -19.13 -44.33 -20.87
C ARG A 229 -18.40 -44.23 -19.54
N ARG A 230 -18.11 -43.03 -19.05
CA ARG A 230 -17.26 -42.81 -17.87
C ARG A 230 -17.73 -43.56 -16.62
N GLY A 231 -19.05 -43.68 -16.43
CA GLY A 231 -19.67 -44.38 -15.31
C GLY A 231 -19.47 -45.90 -15.36
N GLU A 232 -19.37 -46.46 -16.57
CA GLU A 232 -19.22 -47.90 -16.83
C GLU A 232 -17.75 -48.34 -16.81
N MET A 233 -16.82 -47.41 -17.05
CA MET A 233 -15.38 -47.69 -17.05
C MET A 233 -14.84 -48.01 -15.64
N GLY A 234 -13.99 -49.04 -15.58
CA GLY A 234 -13.16 -49.32 -14.40
C GLY A 234 -12.17 -48.18 -14.12
N ARG A 235 -11.68 -48.09 -12.86
CA ARG A 235 -10.80 -47.00 -12.40
C ARG A 235 -9.57 -46.79 -13.30
N SER A 236 -8.91 -47.87 -13.72
CA SER A 236 -7.69 -47.81 -14.54
C SER A 236 -7.97 -47.30 -15.95
N GLU A 237 -9.05 -47.77 -16.56
CA GLU A 237 -9.48 -47.34 -17.90
C GLU A 237 -9.89 -45.87 -17.89
N ARG A 238 -10.72 -45.46 -16.91
CA ARG A 238 -11.13 -44.07 -16.72
C ARG A 238 -9.93 -43.14 -16.58
N LYS A 239 -8.91 -43.54 -15.80
CA LYS A 239 -7.67 -42.77 -15.63
C LYS A 239 -6.87 -42.67 -16.92
N ALA A 240 -6.80 -43.73 -17.72
CA ALA A 240 -6.08 -43.73 -18.99
C ALA A 240 -6.73 -42.78 -20.01
N TRP A 241 -8.05 -42.86 -20.18
CA TRP A 241 -8.79 -41.97 -21.09
C TRP A 241 -8.81 -40.53 -20.60
N GLY A 242 -8.98 -40.31 -19.29
CA GLY A 242 -8.90 -38.97 -18.70
C GLY A 242 -7.57 -38.28 -19.01
N ARG A 243 -6.45 -38.99 -18.94
CA ARG A 243 -5.14 -38.43 -19.32
C ARG A 243 -5.05 -38.03 -20.79
N ILE A 244 -5.66 -38.80 -21.69
CA ILE A 244 -5.68 -38.47 -23.13
C ILE A 244 -6.50 -37.18 -23.34
N VAL A 245 -7.68 -37.11 -22.73
CA VAL A 245 -8.56 -35.93 -22.79
C VAL A 245 -7.86 -34.69 -22.23
N ASP A 246 -7.27 -34.79 -21.04
CA ASP A 246 -6.58 -33.68 -20.39
C ASP A 246 -5.33 -33.25 -21.18
N GLY A 247 -4.57 -34.20 -21.73
CA GLY A 247 -3.40 -33.91 -22.56
C GLY A 247 -3.76 -33.17 -23.86
N MET A 248 -4.86 -33.56 -24.51
CA MET A 248 -5.36 -32.87 -25.70
C MET A 248 -5.84 -31.45 -25.39
N ARG A 249 -6.55 -31.26 -24.26
CA ARG A 249 -6.96 -29.93 -23.79
C ARG A 249 -5.77 -29.03 -23.53
N TYR A 250 -4.74 -29.56 -22.86
CA TYR A 250 -3.51 -28.83 -22.57
C TYR A 250 -2.81 -28.38 -23.86
N LEU A 251 -2.62 -29.31 -24.81
CA LEU A 251 -1.98 -29.00 -26.10
C LEU A 251 -2.76 -27.95 -26.91
N ALA A 252 -4.08 -28.06 -26.93
CA ALA A 252 -4.93 -27.08 -27.60
C ALA A 252 -4.83 -25.70 -26.95
N ALA A 253 -4.88 -25.62 -25.62
CA ALA A 253 -4.74 -24.37 -24.88
C ALA A 253 -3.38 -23.70 -25.13
N GLU A 254 -2.28 -24.46 -25.09
CA GLU A 254 -0.93 -23.96 -25.36
C GLU A 254 -0.82 -23.38 -26.79
N ARG A 255 -1.43 -24.04 -27.78
CA ARG A 255 -1.46 -23.55 -29.17
C ARG A 255 -2.31 -22.31 -29.34
N ALA A 256 -3.49 -22.27 -28.72
CA ALA A 256 -4.36 -21.11 -28.72
C ALA A 256 -3.64 -19.91 -28.10
N GLU A 257 -3.02 -20.09 -26.93
CA GLU A 257 -2.22 -19.06 -26.26
C GLU A 257 -1.10 -18.56 -27.17
N HIS A 258 -0.27 -19.45 -27.72
CA HIS A 258 0.84 -19.07 -28.59
C HIS A 258 0.38 -18.34 -29.86
N HIS A 259 -0.74 -18.76 -30.46
CA HIS A 259 -1.33 -18.08 -31.60
C HIS A 259 -1.76 -16.67 -31.21
N TYR A 260 -2.53 -16.51 -30.14
CA TYR A 260 -3.10 -15.23 -29.76
C TYR A 260 -2.10 -14.26 -29.15
N VAL A 261 -1.05 -14.74 -28.51
CA VAL A 261 0.11 -13.92 -28.13
C VAL A 261 0.76 -13.31 -29.38
N LYS A 262 0.92 -14.07 -30.46
CA LYS A 262 1.44 -13.55 -31.74
C LYS A 262 0.49 -12.54 -32.39
N VAL A 263 -0.81 -12.80 -32.36
CA VAL A 263 -1.83 -11.86 -32.86
C VAL A 263 -1.79 -10.56 -32.04
N ALA A 264 -1.78 -10.66 -30.71
CA ALA A 264 -1.69 -9.54 -29.80
C ALA A 264 -0.43 -8.69 -30.05
N ALA A 265 0.73 -9.32 -30.20
CA ALA A 265 1.97 -8.64 -30.54
C ALA A 265 1.89 -7.90 -31.88
N ARG A 266 1.31 -8.51 -32.92
CA ARG A 266 1.11 -7.84 -34.22
C ARG A 266 0.20 -6.63 -34.12
N LEU A 267 -0.89 -6.74 -33.36
CA LEU A 267 -1.81 -5.62 -33.14
C LEU A 267 -1.12 -4.48 -32.37
N ALA A 268 -0.34 -4.81 -31.33
CA ALA A 268 0.42 -3.82 -30.56
C ALA A 268 1.51 -3.13 -31.39
N ILE A 269 2.18 -3.85 -32.29
CA ILE A 269 3.14 -3.28 -33.26
C ILE A 269 2.43 -2.37 -34.26
N ALA A 270 1.28 -2.79 -34.80
CA ALA A 270 0.48 -1.98 -35.73
C ALA A 270 0.02 -0.66 -35.09
N ASP A 271 -0.21 -0.67 -33.79
CA ASP A 271 -0.60 0.51 -33.01
C ASP A 271 0.62 1.31 -32.49
N GLY A 272 1.85 0.91 -32.82
CA GLY A 272 3.09 1.60 -32.46
C GLY A 272 3.45 1.54 -30.98
N LEU A 273 2.92 0.57 -30.22
CA LEU A 273 3.19 0.43 -28.79
C LEU A 273 4.45 -0.37 -28.46
N ILE A 274 4.88 -1.23 -29.39
CA ILE A 274 6.03 -2.12 -29.31
C ILE A 274 6.81 -2.04 -30.63
N GLU A 275 8.13 -2.14 -30.56
CA GLU A 275 8.96 -2.21 -31.77
C GLU A 275 8.83 -3.59 -32.45
N PRO A 276 8.81 -3.65 -33.79
CA PRO A 276 8.85 -4.93 -34.47
C PRO A 276 10.16 -5.65 -34.12
N ILE A 277 10.05 -6.94 -33.75
CA ILE A 277 11.22 -7.79 -33.53
C ILE A 277 12.07 -7.73 -34.80
N ARG A 278 13.25 -7.12 -34.70
CA ARG A 278 14.26 -7.20 -35.76
C ARG A 278 14.69 -8.66 -35.81
N VAL A 279 14.09 -9.42 -36.72
CA VAL A 279 14.60 -10.75 -37.06
C VAL A 279 16.00 -10.50 -37.60
N GLY A 280 17.01 -10.71 -36.75
CA GLY A 280 18.39 -10.71 -37.16
C GLY A 280 18.52 -11.74 -38.27
N THR A 281 18.96 -11.29 -39.43
CA THR A 281 19.53 -12.16 -40.46
C THR A 281 20.56 -13.04 -39.77
N GLU A 282 20.27 -14.33 -39.66
CA GLU A 282 21.26 -15.38 -39.41
C GLU A 282 22.18 -15.48 -40.63
N GLU A 283 23.03 -14.48 -40.83
CA GLU A 283 24.18 -14.53 -41.72
C GLU A 283 25.37 -13.96 -40.94
N GLY A 284 26.05 -14.86 -40.24
CA GLY A 284 27.21 -14.53 -39.40
C GLY A 284 28.06 -15.76 -39.22
N GLY A 285 28.61 -16.25 -40.32
CA GLY A 285 29.55 -17.37 -40.37
C GLY A 285 30.65 -17.19 -39.33
N THR A 286 30.88 -18.25 -38.59
CA THR A 286 31.89 -18.35 -37.55
C THR A 286 33.27 -18.38 -38.20
N SER A 287 33.88 -17.23 -38.47
CA SER A 287 35.32 -17.15 -38.67
C SER A 287 35.99 -16.99 -37.31
N ARG A 288 36.46 -18.11 -36.75
CA ARG A 288 37.45 -18.13 -35.67
C ARG A 288 38.71 -17.41 -36.16
N SER A 289 38.94 -16.20 -35.70
CA SER A 289 40.28 -15.62 -35.59
C SER A 289 40.73 -15.83 -34.17
N THR A 290 41.58 -16.83 -33.98
CA THR A 290 42.45 -16.90 -32.82
C THR A 290 43.50 -15.84 -33.03
N ASP A 291 43.61 -14.88 -32.11
CA ASP A 291 44.91 -14.27 -31.84
C ASP A 291 45.02 -13.87 -30.37
N VAL A 292 45.93 -14.61 -29.75
CA VAL A 292 46.58 -14.38 -28.48
C VAL A 292 47.65 -13.33 -28.72
N GLN A 293 47.73 -12.32 -27.85
CA GLN A 293 48.98 -11.69 -27.36
C GLN A 293 48.58 -10.62 -26.33
N SER A 294 48.85 -10.84 -25.04
CA SER A 294 50.09 -10.51 -24.31
C SER A 294 50.02 -9.11 -23.70
#